data_AF-A0A8G0PIJ9-F1
#
_entry.id   AF-A0A8G0PIJ9-F1
#
_cell.length_a   1.000
_cell.length_b   1.000
_cell.length_c   1.000
_cell.angle_alpha   90.00
_cell.angle_beta   90.00
_cell.angle_gamma   90.00
#
_symmetry.space_group_name_H-M   'P 1'
#
loop_
_entity.id
_entity.type
_entity.pdbx_description
1 polymer ?
#
loop_
_entity_poly.entity_id
_entity_poly.type
_entity_poly.pdbx_seq_one_letter_code
_entity_poly.pdbx_strand_id
1 'polypeptide(L)'
;MTHEQQSTVANVITRTDPPSPSVMVRERMTITREDAVAAVSSLIDTIWNSPWDDNLNNKLRETLTEQMVIVLPADMKEELTTWARMFGSTCVEAWLERATEDKKQHSWIEVRENPLLWSRSGPTAILDEMEQVLDVEGVNEAARRRKLRALVNQMRPYIPQTEPGHQ
;
A
#
# COMPACT_ATOMS: atom_id res chain seq x y z
N MET A 1 64.72 22.51 8.41
CA MET A 1 63.71 23.49 7.94
C MET A 1 62.90 22.77 6.89
N THR A 2 61.67 22.42 7.27
CA THR A 2 60.82 21.41 6.62
C THR A 2 59.90 22.04 5.58
N HIS A 3 59.69 21.29 4.51
CA HIS A 3 58.92 21.62 3.32
C HIS A 3 57.47 22.06 3.61
N GLU A 4 57.04 23.11 2.92
CA GLU A 4 55.63 23.34 2.58
C GLU A 4 55.09 22.15 1.78
N GLN A 5 54.00 21.56 2.26
CA GLN A 5 53.11 20.75 1.43
C GLN A 5 51.75 21.43 1.36
N GLN A 6 51.49 22.03 0.20
CA GLN A 6 50.15 22.32 -0.28
C GLN A 6 49.38 21.00 -0.39
N SER A 7 48.23 20.88 0.27
CA SER A 7 47.29 19.77 0.08
C SER A 7 46.00 20.31 -0.51
N THR A 8 45.82 20.00 -1.79
CA THR A 8 44.68 20.31 -2.64
C THR A 8 43.53 19.34 -2.39
N VAL A 9 42.35 19.91 -2.13
CA VAL A 9 40.96 19.50 -2.48
C VAL A 9 40.51 18.05 -2.28
N ALA A 10 39.42 17.90 -1.51
CA ALA A 10 38.27 17.08 -1.93
C ALA A 10 36.99 17.60 -1.27
N ASN A 11 36.27 18.49 -1.97
CA ASN A 11 34.87 18.77 -1.65
C ASN A 11 34.08 17.50 -2.01
N VAL A 12 33.77 16.69 -0.99
CA VAL A 12 32.84 15.56 -1.10
C VAL A 12 31.45 16.15 -1.28
N ILE A 13 31.03 16.32 -2.53
CA ILE A 13 29.62 16.54 -2.86
C ILE A 13 28.96 15.18 -2.64
N THR A 14 28.45 14.94 -1.42
CA THR A 14 27.45 13.91 -1.17
C THR A 14 26.22 14.26 -2.01
N ARG A 15 26.12 13.67 -3.19
CA ARG A 15 24.87 13.57 -3.94
C ARG A 15 23.87 12.89 -3.00
N THR A 16 23.03 13.68 -2.35
CA THR A 16 21.82 13.19 -1.71
C THR A 16 20.91 12.81 -2.86
N ASP A 17 20.78 11.50 -3.14
CA ASP A 17 19.76 11.04 -4.08
C ASP A 17 18.40 11.60 -3.61
N PRO A 18 17.63 12.25 -4.49
CA PRO A 18 16.32 12.73 -4.12
C PRO A 18 15.47 11.53 -3.68
N PRO A 19 14.65 11.65 -2.63
CA PRO A 19 13.77 10.57 -2.21
C PRO A 19 12.90 10.18 -3.42
N SER A 20 12.90 8.88 -3.75
CA SER A 20 12.07 8.32 -4.82
C SER A 20 10.63 8.84 -4.66
N PRO A 21 10.03 9.48 -5.68
CA PRO A 21 8.73 10.09 -5.50
C PRO A 21 7.64 9.02 -5.42
N SER A 22 7.08 8.81 -4.23
CA SER A 22 5.95 7.90 -4.02
C SER A 22 4.79 8.24 -4.95
N VAL A 23 4.42 7.30 -5.81
CA VAL A 23 3.20 7.42 -6.63
C VAL A 23 2.06 6.75 -5.86
N MET A 24 1.08 7.57 -5.48
CA MET A 24 -0.16 7.09 -4.86
C MET A 24 -1.06 6.50 -5.92
N VAL A 25 -1.35 5.20 -5.82
CA VAL A 25 -2.29 4.47 -6.68
C VAL A 25 -3.62 4.34 -5.96
N ARG A 26 -4.71 4.55 -6.70
CA ARG A 26 -6.08 4.33 -6.23
C ARG A 26 -6.57 3.00 -6.80
N GLU A 27 -6.79 2.02 -5.94
CA GLU A 27 -7.28 0.70 -6.34
C GLU A 27 -8.68 0.47 -5.78
N ARG A 28 -9.58 -0.08 -6.60
CA ARG A 28 -10.90 -0.49 -6.13
C ARG A 28 -10.76 -1.87 -5.49
N MET A 29 -10.88 -1.90 -4.18
CA MET A 29 -10.95 -3.13 -3.39
C MET A 29 -12.40 -3.54 -3.20
N THR A 30 -12.63 -4.84 -3.01
CA THR A 30 -13.94 -5.41 -2.74
C THR A 30 -13.81 -6.57 -1.76
N ILE A 31 -14.74 -6.68 -0.83
CA ILE A 31 -14.86 -7.81 0.09
C ILE A 31 -16.27 -8.38 0.03
N THR A 32 -16.38 -9.70 0.00
CA THR A 32 -17.66 -10.39 0.10
C THR A 32 -17.94 -10.82 1.53
N ARG A 33 -19.21 -11.08 1.83
CA ARG A 33 -19.62 -11.68 3.10
C ARG A 33 -18.92 -13.00 3.34
N GLU A 34 -18.79 -13.83 2.31
CA GLU A 34 -18.16 -15.15 2.41
C GLU A 34 -16.69 -15.02 2.82
N ASP A 35 -15.95 -14.08 2.21
CA ASP A 35 -14.56 -13.80 2.59
C ASP A 35 -14.45 -13.28 4.03
N ALA A 36 -15.33 -12.34 4.41
CA ALA A 36 -15.34 -11.79 5.76
C ALA A 36 -15.65 -12.86 6.81
N VAL A 37 -16.69 -13.67 6.58
CA VAL A 37 -17.09 -14.78 7.46
C VAL A 37 -15.97 -15.80 7.58
N ALA A 38 -15.37 -16.22 6.46
CA ALA A 38 -14.27 -17.19 6.47
C ALA A 38 -13.06 -16.71 7.29
N ALA A 39 -12.82 -15.40 7.33
CA ALA A 39 -11.70 -14.83 8.08
C ALA A 39 -11.94 -14.76 9.60
N VAL A 40 -13.19 -14.61 10.07
CA VAL A 40 -13.48 -14.37 11.50
C VAL A 40 -14.30 -15.43 12.21
N SER A 41 -15.06 -16.28 11.51
CA SER A 41 -16.01 -17.22 12.11
C SER A 41 -15.36 -18.12 13.16
N SER A 42 -14.28 -18.82 12.79
CA SER A 42 -13.56 -19.70 13.70
C SER A 42 -12.96 -18.95 14.91
N LEU A 43 -12.56 -17.69 14.72
CA LEU A 43 -12.04 -16.88 15.82
C LEU A 43 -13.14 -16.50 16.81
N ILE A 44 -14.28 -16.06 16.30
CA ILE A 44 -15.45 -15.70 17.10
C ILE A 44 -15.93 -16.93 17.89
N ASP A 45 -16.08 -18.08 17.23
CA ASP A 45 -16.46 -19.34 17.88
C ASP A 45 -15.49 -19.73 19.00
N THR A 46 -14.17 -19.59 18.76
CA THR A 46 -13.16 -19.94 19.75
C THR A 46 -13.17 -18.98 20.94
N ILE A 47 -13.38 -17.69 20.70
CA ILE A 47 -13.47 -16.68 21.76
C ILE A 47 -14.68 -16.94 22.66
N TRP A 48 -15.82 -17.34 22.10
CA TRP A 48 -16.98 -17.67 22.94
C TRP A 48 -16.75 -18.90 23.84
N ASN A 49 -15.86 -19.80 23.43
CA ASN A 49 -15.44 -20.93 24.27
C ASN A 49 -14.38 -20.55 25.32
N SER A 50 -13.56 -19.54 25.05
CA SER A 50 -12.46 -19.08 25.91
C SER A 50 -12.37 -17.55 25.96
N PRO A 51 -13.37 -16.84 26.53
CA PRO A 51 -13.49 -15.39 26.36
C PRO A 51 -12.40 -14.59 27.07
N TRP A 52 -11.76 -15.16 28.08
CA TRP A 52 -10.70 -14.50 28.86
C TRP A 52 -9.29 -14.73 28.32
N ASP A 53 -9.15 -15.30 27.12
CA ASP A 53 -7.85 -15.43 26.45
C ASP A 53 -7.49 -14.12 25.73
N ASP A 54 -6.60 -13.34 26.36
CA ASP A 54 -6.13 -12.07 25.82
C ASP A 54 -5.48 -12.20 24.43
N ASN A 55 -4.82 -13.32 24.12
CA ASN A 55 -4.22 -13.52 22.80
C ASN A 55 -5.30 -13.67 21.73
N LEU A 56 -6.37 -14.41 22.02
CA LEU A 56 -7.50 -14.55 21.11
C LEU A 56 -8.22 -13.22 20.91
N ASN A 57 -8.47 -12.48 21.99
CA ASN A 57 -9.10 -11.17 21.93
C ASN A 57 -8.28 -10.16 21.11
N ASN A 58 -6.96 -10.13 21.30
CA ASN A 58 -6.06 -9.29 20.51
C ASN A 58 -6.06 -9.71 19.04
N LYS A 59 -5.99 -11.02 18.77
CA LYS A 59 -6.02 -11.54 17.40
C LYS A 59 -7.32 -11.19 16.68
N LEU A 60 -8.48 -11.27 17.35
CA LEU A 60 -9.75 -10.85 16.75
C LEU A 60 -9.76 -9.36 16.45
N ARG A 61 -9.27 -8.53 17.38
CA ARG A 61 -9.16 -7.08 17.21
C ARG A 61 -8.29 -6.70 16.01
N GLU A 62 -7.17 -7.41 15.81
CA GLU A 62 -6.25 -7.19 14.69
C GLU A 62 -6.79 -7.72 13.36
N THR A 63 -7.56 -8.80 13.40
CA THR A 63 -8.14 -9.41 12.19
C THR A 63 -9.32 -8.59 11.66
N LEU A 64 -10.11 -7.99 12.55
CA LEU A 64 -11.28 -7.21 12.16
C LEU A 64 -10.89 -5.91 11.46
N THR A 65 -11.57 -5.64 10.36
CA THR A 65 -11.53 -4.35 9.67
C THR A 65 -12.94 -3.80 9.54
N GLU A 66 -13.07 -2.47 9.41
CA GLU A 66 -14.35 -1.81 9.17
C GLU A 66 -15.09 -2.43 7.96
N GLN A 67 -14.35 -2.74 6.89
CA GLN A 67 -14.91 -3.27 5.64
C GLN A 67 -15.48 -4.68 5.82
N MET A 68 -14.85 -5.50 6.64
CA MET A 68 -15.39 -6.82 7.01
C MET A 68 -16.67 -6.66 7.82
N VAL A 69 -16.65 -5.80 8.85
CA VAL A 69 -17.82 -5.57 9.72
C VAL A 69 -19.05 -5.15 8.91
N ILE A 70 -18.88 -4.33 7.87
CA ILE A 70 -19.98 -3.89 6.99
C ILE A 70 -20.75 -5.08 6.37
N VAL A 71 -20.03 -6.12 5.90
CA VAL A 71 -20.60 -7.25 5.15
C VAL A 71 -20.94 -8.46 6.02
N LEU A 72 -20.58 -8.44 7.30
CA LEU A 72 -20.88 -9.54 8.21
C LEU A 72 -22.39 -9.75 8.38
N PRO A 73 -22.83 -11.02 8.55
CA PRO A 73 -24.19 -11.36 8.95
C PRO A 73 -24.62 -10.67 10.25
N ALA A 74 -25.94 -10.49 10.43
CA ALA A 74 -26.50 -9.80 11.58
C ALA A 74 -26.20 -10.51 12.92
N ASP A 75 -26.25 -11.84 12.93
CA ASP A 75 -25.89 -12.70 14.06
C ASP A 75 -24.44 -12.46 14.50
N MET A 76 -23.49 -12.49 13.56
CA MET A 76 -22.09 -12.21 13.88
C MET A 76 -21.86 -10.77 14.35
N LYS A 77 -22.59 -9.79 13.80
CA LYS A 77 -22.54 -8.40 14.27
C LYS A 77 -23.04 -8.26 15.71
N GLU A 78 -24.07 -9.00 16.10
CA GLU A 78 -24.61 -9.00 17.46
C GLU A 78 -23.61 -9.62 18.45
N GLU A 79 -23.00 -10.74 18.08
CA GLU A 79 -21.93 -11.36 18.87
C GLU A 79 -20.73 -10.42 19.04
N LEU A 80 -20.28 -9.79 17.94
CA LEU A 80 -19.19 -8.81 17.98
C LEU A 80 -19.55 -7.57 18.78
N THR A 81 -20.82 -7.15 18.80
CA THR A 81 -21.28 -6.03 19.63
C THR A 81 -21.14 -6.38 21.11
N THR A 82 -21.55 -7.58 21.49
CA THR A 82 -21.45 -8.07 22.87
C THR A 82 -19.99 -8.19 23.29
N TRP A 83 -19.17 -8.79 22.43
CA TRP A 83 -17.74 -8.90 22.64
C TRP A 83 -17.07 -7.53 22.77
N ALA A 84 -17.33 -6.60 21.85
CA ALA A 84 -16.69 -5.29 21.84
C ALA A 84 -17.01 -4.50 23.12
N ARG A 85 -18.25 -4.56 23.61
CA ARG A 85 -18.65 -3.96 24.89
C ARG A 85 -17.98 -4.60 26.09
N MET A 86 -17.85 -5.92 26.09
CA MET A 86 -17.24 -6.67 27.18
C MET A 86 -15.74 -6.35 27.33
N PHE A 87 -15.04 -6.19 26.20
CA PHE A 87 -13.58 -5.98 26.17
C PHE A 87 -13.18 -4.52 25.82
N GLY A 88 -14.14 -3.60 25.81
CA GLY A 88 -13.92 -2.16 25.61
C GLY A 88 -13.33 -1.79 24.23
N SER A 89 -13.72 -2.49 23.16
CA SER A 89 -13.23 -2.22 21.80
C SER A 89 -14.07 -1.14 21.10
N THR A 90 -13.87 0.11 21.50
CA THR A 90 -14.64 1.26 21.00
C THR A 90 -14.59 1.45 19.48
N CYS A 91 -13.47 1.12 18.83
CA CYS A 91 -13.37 1.17 17.37
C CYS A 91 -14.33 0.19 16.70
N VAL A 92 -14.43 -1.04 17.22
CA VAL A 92 -15.29 -2.08 16.67
C VAL A 92 -16.75 -1.75 16.91
N GLU A 93 -17.10 -1.20 18.09
CA GLU A 93 -18.44 -0.68 18.35
C GLU A 93 -18.84 0.39 17.33
N ALA A 94 -17.96 1.37 17.07
CA ALA A 94 -18.23 2.42 16.09
C ALA A 94 -18.33 1.91 14.64
N TRP A 95 -17.67 0.79 14.30
CA TRP A 95 -17.86 0.13 13.01
C TRP A 95 -19.23 -0.56 12.94
N LEU A 96 -19.63 -1.26 14.00
CA LEU A 96 -20.90 -1.97 14.10
C LEU A 96 -22.09 -1.02 14.04
N GLU A 97 -22.02 0.13 14.74
CA GLU A 97 -23.05 1.17 14.70
C GLU A 97 -23.24 1.77 13.31
N ARG A 98 -22.15 1.88 12.52
CA ARG A 98 -22.20 2.36 11.13
C ARG A 98 -22.62 1.26 10.14
N ALA A 99 -22.46 0.00 10.51
CA ALA A 99 -22.74 -1.17 9.67
C ALA A 99 -24.20 -1.66 9.75
N THR A 100 -25.17 -0.74 9.67
CA THR A 100 -26.61 -1.05 9.83
C THR A 100 -27.22 -1.84 8.68
N GLU A 101 -26.60 -1.78 7.49
CA GLU A 101 -27.10 -2.45 6.29
C GLU A 101 -26.62 -3.91 6.22
N ASP A 102 -27.50 -4.82 5.83
CA ASP A 102 -27.14 -6.21 5.53
C ASP A 102 -26.56 -6.32 4.11
N LYS A 103 -25.25 -6.08 3.98
CA LYS A 103 -24.56 -6.16 2.69
C LYS A 103 -23.98 -7.54 2.46
N LYS A 104 -24.09 -8.03 1.22
CA LYS A 104 -23.37 -9.25 0.76
C LYS A 104 -21.97 -8.93 0.25
N GLN A 105 -21.72 -7.70 -0.13
CA GLN A 105 -20.47 -7.23 -0.70
C GLN A 105 -20.29 -5.74 -0.40
N HIS A 106 -19.05 -5.33 -0.20
CA HIS A 106 -18.67 -3.92 -0.06
C HIS A 106 -17.42 -3.62 -0.87
N SER A 107 -17.43 -2.49 -1.59
CA SER A 107 -16.29 -2.01 -2.37
C SER A 107 -15.86 -0.64 -1.89
N TRP A 108 -14.55 -0.42 -1.79
CA TRP A 108 -13.96 0.86 -1.40
C TRP A 108 -12.76 1.18 -2.28
N ILE A 109 -12.33 2.43 -2.28
CA ILE A 109 -11.08 2.83 -2.92
C ILE A 109 -9.99 2.84 -1.85
N GLU A 110 -8.99 1.99 -2.03
CA GLU A 110 -7.80 2.02 -1.22
C GLU A 110 -6.72 2.82 -1.94
N VAL A 111 -6.06 3.72 -1.20
CA VAL A 111 -4.96 4.51 -1.74
C VAL A 111 -3.68 3.98 -1.15
N ARG A 112 -2.85 3.33 -1.97
CA ARG A 112 -1.58 2.76 -1.55
C ARG A 112 -0.44 3.43 -2.30
N GLU A 113 0.69 3.59 -1.62
CA GLU A 113 1.95 3.82 -2.33
C GLU A 113 2.30 2.54 -3.07
N ASN A 114 2.48 2.61 -4.39
CA ASN A 114 2.91 1.46 -5.16
C ASN A 114 4.42 1.55 -5.43
N PRO A 115 5.27 0.82 -4.69
CA PRO A 115 6.70 0.79 -4.95
C PRO A 115 7.07 0.03 -6.24
N LEU A 116 6.16 -0.78 -6.81
CA LEU A 116 6.39 -1.47 -8.10
C LEU A 116 6.43 -0.49 -9.29
N LEU A 117 5.91 0.72 -9.13
CA LEU A 117 6.13 1.83 -10.06
C LEU A 117 7.52 2.49 -9.89
N TRP A 118 8.42 1.88 -9.10
CA TRP A 118 9.78 2.37 -8.89
C TRP A 118 10.81 1.23 -8.77
N SER A 119 10.47 -0.01 -9.13
CA SER A 119 11.38 -1.13 -8.94
C SER A 119 11.13 -2.28 -9.90
N ARG A 120 11.66 -2.14 -11.12
CA ARG A 120 12.35 -3.25 -11.80
C ARG A 120 13.54 -2.72 -12.60
N SER A 121 14.73 -3.00 -12.09
CA SER A 121 16.00 -2.63 -12.71
C SER A 121 16.20 -3.39 -14.03
N GLY A 122 16.02 -2.71 -15.17
CA GLY A 122 16.34 -3.20 -16.51
C GLY A 122 15.58 -2.44 -17.61
N PRO A 123 16.13 -2.27 -18.83
CA PRO A 123 15.53 -1.46 -19.88
C PRO A 123 14.12 -1.93 -20.29
N THR A 124 13.87 -3.24 -20.31
CA THR A 124 12.56 -3.82 -20.61
C THR A 124 11.51 -3.45 -19.56
N ALA A 125 11.89 -3.44 -18.28
CA ALA A 125 10.97 -3.09 -17.22
C ALA A 125 10.64 -1.59 -17.20
N ILE A 126 11.60 -0.73 -17.57
CA ILE A 126 11.35 0.71 -17.72
C ILE A 126 10.37 0.95 -18.89
N LEU A 127 10.49 0.19 -19.99
CA LEU A 127 9.56 0.24 -21.12
C LEU A 127 8.15 -0.22 -20.74
N ASP A 128 8.02 -1.38 -20.09
CA ASP A 128 6.74 -1.88 -19.59
C ASP A 128 6.09 -0.87 -18.64
N GLU A 129 6.91 -0.19 -17.84
CA GLU A 129 6.43 0.83 -16.91
C GLU A 129 5.97 2.09 -17.64
N MET A 130 6.68 2.53 -18.69
CA MET A 130 6.26 3.66 -19.54
C MET A 130 4.92 3.38 -20.23
N GLU A 131 4.70 2.15 -20.68
CA GLU A 131 3.43 1.70 -21.26
C GLU A 131 2.30 1.76 -20.21
N GLN A 132 2.55 1.19 -19.02
CA GLN A 132 1.58 1.23 -17.92
C GLN A 132 1.20 2.66 -17.51
N VAL A 133 2.15 3.62 -17.51
CA VAL A 133 1.85 5.03 -17.17
C VAL A 133 0.79 5.65 -18.08
N LEU A 134 0.71 5.23 -19.34
CA LEU A 134 -0.26 5.75 -20.30
C LEU A 134 -1.68 5.23 -20.02
N ASP A 135 -1.78 3.99 -19.54
CA ASP A 135 -3.04 3.27 -19.33
C ASP A 135 -3.63 3.45 -17.92
N VAL A 136 -2.92 4.10 -16.97
CA VAL A 136 -3.49 4.32 -15.63
C VAL A 136 -4.58 5.40 -15.64
N GLU A 137 -5.83 4.96 -15.43
CA GLU A 137 -6.97 5.86 -15.20
C GLU A 137 -6.89 6.56 -13.83
N GLY A 138 -7.30 7.84 -13.77
CA GLY A 138 -7.38 8.60 -12.51
C GLY A 138 -6.08 9.29 -12.06
N VAL A 139 -4.99 9.18 -12.82
CA VAL A 139 -3.73 9.90 -12.56
C VAL A 139 -3.77 11.30 -13.16
N ASN A 140 -3.38 12.32 -12.39
CA ASN A 140 -3.25 13.70 -12.86
C ASN A 140 -2.17 13.79 -13.97
N GLU A 141 -2.49 14.49 -15.06
CA GLU A 141 -1.59 14.71 -16.22
C GLU A 141 -0.22 15.30 -15.84
N ALA A 142 -0.15 16.17 -14.83
CA ALA A 142 1.12 16.69 -14.32
C ALA A 142 1.97 15.61 -13.65
N ALA A 143 1.35 14.68 -12.92
CA ALA A 143 2.04 13.55 -12.32
C ALA A 143 2.49 12.55 -13.39
N ARG A 144 1.62 12.28 -14.38
CA ARG A 144 1.91 11.45 -15.54
C ARG A 144 3.15 11.94 -16.30
N ARG A 145 3.20 13.24 -16.64
CA ARG A 145 4.35 13.85 -17.33
C ARG A 145 5.64 13.82 -16.53
N ARG A 146 5.57 14.02 -15.21
CA ARG A 146 6.75 13.89 -14.33
C ARG A 146 7.27 12.46 -14.34
N LYS A 147 6.38 11.47 -14.29
CA LYS A 147 6.75 10.05 -14.30
C LYS A 147 7.39 9.63 -15.62
N LEU A 148 6.77 9.98 -16.76
CA LEU A 148 7.37 9.72 -18.08
C LEU A 148 8.76 10.36 -18.21
N ARG A 149 8.95 11.59 -17.72
CA ARG A 149 10.27 12.24 -17.74
C ARG A 149 11.30 11.50 -16.89
N ALA A 150 10.90 10.97 -15.73
CA ALA A 150 11.80 10.19 -14.88
C ALA A 150 12.20 8.87 -15.54
N LEU A 151 11.24 8.13 -16.11
CA LEU A 151 11.50 6.86 -16.81
C LEU A 151 12.38 7.06 -18.06
N VAL A 152 12.14 8.12 -18.84
CA VAL A 152 13.01 8.49 -19.97
C VAL A 152 14.43 8.78 -19.52
N ASN A 153 14.61 9.48 -18.40
CA ASN A 153 15.95 9.72 -17.85
C ASN A 153 16.64 8.42 -17.39
N GLN A 154 15.87 7.45 -16.87
CA GLN A 154 16.38 6.13 -16.50
C GLN A 154 16.69 5.25 -17.72
N MET A 155 16.01 5.43 -18.85
CA MET A 155 16.34 4.74 -20.11
C MET A 155 17.58 5.29 -20.80
N ARG A 156 17.92 6.56 -20.57
CA ARG A 156 19.00 7.28 -21.25
C ARG A 156 20.35 6.54 -21.30
N PRO A 157 20.79 5.82 -20.24
CA PRO A 157 22.05 5.06 -20.25
C PRO A 157 22.02 3.82 -21.17
N TYR A 158 20.84 3.32 -21.53
CA TYR A 158 20.65 2.14 -22.37
C TYR A 158 20.50 2.49 -23.86
N ILE A 159 20.38 3.77 -24.19
CA ILE A 159 20.34 4.24 -25.58
C ILE A 159 21.79 4.39 -26.05
N PRO A 160 22.27 3.58 -27.01
CA PRO A 160 23.61 3.74 -27.54
C PRO A 160 23.77 5.16 -28.08
N GLN A 161 24.77 5.89 -27.59
CA GLN A 161 25.21 7.11 -28.24
C GLN A 161 25.75 6.68 -29.59
N THR A 162 25.03 6.97 -30.67
CA THR A 162 25.60 6.89 -32.01
C THR A 162 26.72 7.93 -32.05
N GLU A 163 27.97 7.50 -31.80
CA GLU A 163 29.12 8.32 -32.14
C GLU A 163 29.03 8.60 -33.65
N PRO A 164 29.02 9.87 -34.08
CA PRO A 164 29.16 10.17 -35.50
C PRO A 164 30.52 9.61 -35.94
N GLY A 165 30.50 8.80 -36.99
CA GLY A 165 31.67 8.11 -37.48
C GLY A 165 32.85 9.05 -37.71
N HIS A 166 34.01 8.64 -37.22
CA HIS A 166 35.29 9.15 -37.69
C HIS A 166 35.96 8.07 -38.53
N GLN A 167 35.90 8.30 -39.84
CA GLN A 167 36.96 7.92 -40.79
C GLN A 167 38.26 8.64 -40.43
#